data_AF-A0A5S4ZVV8-F1
#
_entry.id   AF-A0A5S4ZVV8-F1
#
_cell.length_a   1.000
_cell.length_b   1.000
_cell.length_c   1.000
_cell.angle_alpha   90.00
_cell.angle_beta   90.00
_cell.angle_gamma   90.00
#
_symmetry.space_group_name_H-M   'P 1'
#
loop_
_entity.id
_entity.type
_entity.pdbx_description
1 polymer ?
#
loop_
_entity_poly.entity_id
_entity_poly.type
_entity_poly.pdbx_seq_one_letter_code
_entity_poly.pdbx_strand_id
1 'polypeptide(L)'
;MSENKTQGYQFTDDMARMHVHEHTGLTSCNEGHCHIHPGVTGPPIPDGSSHYHQIIGQTTYDRGHYHVYNACSGPAVMLPCGQHTHFASFRTSFNLGHDHMIEGYVKAAPGETHPHKPCYSPYDTGETPGTATQSK
;
A
#
# COMPACT_ATOMS: atom_id res chain seq x y z
N MET A 1 21.65 -29.55 -26.98
CA MET A 1 21.06 -30.01 -25.70
C MET A 1 21.56 -29.01 -24.66
N SER A 2 20.78 -27.95 -24.41
CA SER A 2 19.95 -27.74 -23.19
C SER A 2 20.83 -27.70 -21.93
N GLU A 3 20.81 -26.66 -21.11
CA GLU A 3 19.63 -26.28 -20.31
C GLU A 3 19.57 -24.78 -19.98
N ASN A 4 18.35 -24.24 -20.08
CA ASN A 4 17.92 -22.97 -19.52
C ASN A 4 17.95 -23.04 -17.98
N LYS A 5 18.63 -22.10 -17.32
CA LYS A 5 18.32 -21.73 -15.94
C LYS A 5 17.78 -20.31 -15.93
N THR A 6 16.46 -20.23 -15.80
CA THR A 6 15.67 -19.04 -15.52
C THR A 6 16.28 -18.30 -14.33
N GLN A 7 16.96 -17.19 -14.62
CA GLN A 7 17.50 -16.31 -13.59
C GLN A 7 16.33 -15.56 -12.98
N GLY A 8 15.86 -16.06 -11.82
CA GLY A 8 14.79 -15.43 -11.05
C GLY A 8 15.17 -13.98 -10.75
N TYR A 9 14.24 -13.07 -11.02
CA TYR A 9 14.42 -11.65 -10.78
C TYR A 9 14.48 -11.42 -9.26
N GLN A 10 15.70 -11.42 -8.72
CA GLN A 10 15.96 -11.02 -7.33
C GLN A 10 15.81 -9.50 -7.28
N PHE A 11 14.69 -9.01 -6.74
CA PHE A 11 14.51 -7.59 -6.48
C PHE A 11 15.57 -7.16 -5.46
N THR A 12 16.41 -6.19 -5.82
CA THR A 12 17.36 -5.59 -4.88
C THR A 12 16.60 -4.85 -3.77
N ASP A 13 17.17 -4.77 -2.58
CA ASP A 13 16.64 -4.01 -1.43
C ASP A 13 16.22 -2.57 -1.80
N ASP A 14 16.95 -1.96 -2.74
CA ASP A 14 16.63 -0.63 -3.29
C ASP A 14 15.31 -0.57 -4.09
N MET A 15 14.85 -1.67 -4.68
CA MET A 15 13.57 -1.73 -5.41
C MET A 15 12.39 -1.96 -4.46
N ALA A 16 12.59 -2.64 -3.33
CA ALA A 16 11.58 -2.75 -2.26
C ALA A 16 11.38 -1.41 -1.53
N ARG A 17 12.41 -0.55 -1.48
CA ARG A 17 12.31 0.88 -1.11
C ARG A 17 11.63 1.75 -2.16
N MET A 18 11.25 1.24 -3.31
CA MET A 18 10.50 1.99 -4.33
C MET A 18 9.09 1.42 -4.49
N HIS A 19 8.35 1.34 -3.39
CA HIS A 19 6.93 1.00 -3.42
C HIS A 19 6.05 2.25 -3.32
N VAL A 20 4.80 2.07 -3.71
CA VAL A 20 3.73 3.06 -3.57
C VAL A 20 2.50 2.36 -3.04
N HIS A 21 1.58 3.12 -2.45
CA HIS A 21 0.32 2.59 -1.99
C HIS A 21 -0.82 3.12 -2.84
N GLU A 22 -1.72 2.23 -3.24
CA GLU A 22 -3.04 2.63 -3.75
C GLU A 22 -3.83 3.27 -2.61
N HIS A 23 -4.54 4.36 -2.90
CA HIS A 23 -5.52 4.93 -1.99
C HIS A 23 -6.80 5.26 -2.74
N THR A 24 -7.93 5.04 -2.09
CA THR A 24 -9.25 5.37 -2.60
C THR A 24 -10.23 5.45 -1.44
N GLY A 25 -11.36 6.12 -1.64
CA GLY A 25 -12.35 6.31 -0.59
C GLY A 25 -13.33 7.42 -0.94
N LEU A 26 -14.23 7.69 0.00
CA LEU A 26 -15.10 8.86 -0.02
C LEU A 26 -14.52 9.91 0.91
N THR A 27 -14.61 11.16 0.49
CA THR A 27 -14.41 12.28 1.40
C THR A 27 -15.54 12.34 2.44
N SER A 28 -15.36 13.14 3.51
CA SER A 28 -16.47 13.49 4.39
C SER A 28 -17.63 14.14 3.62
N CYS A 29 -18.84 14.03 4.14
CA CYS A 29 -20.00 14.71 3.58
C CYS A 29 -20.06 16.15 4.10
N ASN A 30 -19.92 17.13 3.20
CA ASN A 30 -19.98 18.56 3.51
C ASN A 30 -20.94 19.20 2.51
N GLU A 31 -21.78 20.13 2.99
CA GLU A 31 -22.83 20.77 2.17
C GLU A 31 -23.75 19.78 1.42
N GLY A 32 -23.90 18.57 1.97
CA GLY A 32 -24.80 17.55 1.47
C GLY A 32 -24.27 16.71 0.31
N HIS A 33 -22.95 16.73 0.01
CA HIS A 33 -22.31 15.77 -0.89
C HIS A 33 -20.91 15.35 -0.43
N CYS A 34 -20.37 14.36 -1.12
CA CYS A 34 -19.02 13.82 -0.94
C CYS A 34 -18.44 13.48 -2.31
N HIS A 35 -17.11 13.38 -2.39
CA HIS A 35 -16.42 13.00 -3.61
C HIS A 35 -15.65 11.69 -3.40
N ILE A 36 -15.31 11.00 -4.50
CA ILE A 36 -14.40 9.85 -4.49
C ILE A 36 -12.97 10.37 -4.74
N HIS A 37 -11.95 9.73 -4.15
CA HIS A 37 -10.54 10.16 -4.31
C HIS A 37 -9.58 8.99 -4.63
N PRO A 38 -9.61 8.44 -5.86
CA PRO A 38 -8.66 7.39 -6.25
C PRO A 38 -7.27 7.98 -6.52
N GLY A 39 -6.22 7.24 -6.18
CA GLY A 39 -4.85 7.62 -6.49
C GLY A 39 -3.82 6.62 -6.01
N VAL A 40 -2.55 6.98 -6.23
CA VAL A 40 -1.39 6.27 -5.71
C VAL A 40 -0.49 7.28 -5.02
N THR A 41 0.14 6.87 -3.94
CA THR A 41 1.10 7.72 -3.24
C THR A 41 2.37 7.92 -4.08
N GLY A 42 3.16 8.94 -3.73
CA GLY A 42 4.53 9.07 -4.21
C GLY A 42 5.45 7.99 -3.64
N PRO A 43 6.71 7.93 -4.10
CA PRO A 43 7.76 7.11 -3.51
C PRO A 43 7.93 7.40 -2.01
N PRO A 44 8.48 6.46 -1.23
CA PRO A 44 8.67 6.67 0.21
C PRO A 44 9.71 7.75 0.47
N ILE A 45 9.43 8.58 1.48
CA ILE A 45 10.31 9.62 1.98
C ILE A 45 10.82 9.14 3.35
N PRO A 46 12.13 8.86 3.50
CA PRO A 46 12.69 8.34 4.74
C PRO A 46 12.48 9.30 5.92
N ASP A 47 12.12 8.74 7.08
CA ASP A 47 11.98 9.45 8.35
C ASP A 47 12.45 8.56 9.51
N GLY A 48 13.72 8.69 9.90
CA GLY A 48 14.35 7.87 10.94
C GLY A 48 14.35 6.37 10.57
N SER A 49 13.69 5.56 11.40
CA SER A 49 13.54 4.11 11.19
C SER A 49 12.22 3.74 10.46
N SER A 50 11.57 4.72 9.85
CA SER A 50 10.32 4.58 9.12
C SER A 50 10.35 5.43 7.85
N HIS A 51 9.21 5.55 7.19
CA HIS A 51 8.99 6.45 6.08
C HIS A 51 7.52 6.89 6.03
N TYR A 52 7.26 7.91 5.25
CA TYR A 52 5.91 8.34 4.86
C TYR A 52 5.86 8.55 3.35
N HIS A 53 4.67 8.78 2.81
CA HIS A 53 4.50 9.08 1.39
C HIS A 53 3.79 10.39 1.18
N GLN A 54 4.15 11.09 0.11
CA GLN A 54 3.36 12.21 -0.38
C GLN A 54 2.09 11.69 -1.09
N ILE A 55 0.98 12.39 -0.88
CA ILE A 55 -0.33 12.10 -1.46
C ILE A 55 -0.81 13.36 -2.18
N ILE A 56 -0.80 13.31 -3.51
CA ILE A 56 -1.27 14.41 -4.36
C ILE A 56 -2.36 13.86 -5.28
N GLY A 57 -3.45 14.61 -5.42
CA GLY A 57 -4.49 14.21 -6.35
C GLY A 57 -5.64 15.17 -6.40
N GLN A 58 -6.71 14.68 -7.02
CA GLN A 58 -7.97 15.38 -7.19
C GLN A 58 -9.10 14.44 -6.82
N THR A 59 -10.20 15.00 -6.34
CA THR A 59 -11.43 14.24 -6.14
C THR A 59 -12.20 14.12 -7.46
N THR A 60 -13.17 13.21 -7.52
CA THR A 60 -14.11 13.16 -8.64
C THR A 60 -14.91 14.45 -8.76
N TYR A 61 -15.36 14.78 -9.96
CA TYR A 61 -16.27 15.90 -10.17
C TYR A 61 -17.69 15.54 -9.68
N ASP A 62 -18.24 16.33 -8.76
CA ASP A 62 -19.62 16.23 -8.31
C ASP A 62 -20.18 17.64 -8.09
N ARG A 63 -21.48 17.84 -8.32
CA ARG A 63 -22.19 19.12 -8.11
C ARG A 63 -21.44 20.37 -8.58
N GLY A 64 -20.85 20.31 -9.76
CA GLY A 64 -20.23 21.48 -10.38
C GLY A 64 -18.78 21.76 -9.98
N HIS A 65 -18.15 20.91 -9.15
CA HIS A 65 -16.74 21.12 -8.76
C HIS A 65 -16.03 19.81 -8.40
N TYR A 66 -14.72 19.93 -8.19
CA TYR A 66 -13.83 18.94 -7.61
C TYR A 66 -12.89 19.68 -6.66
N HIS A 67 -12.19 18.95 -5.80
CA HIS A 67 -11.14 19.50 -4.96
C HIS A 67 -9.78 18.90 -5.30
N VAL A 68 -8.72 19.65 -5.04
CA VAL A 68 -7.33 19.17 -5.12
C VAL A 68 -6.82 18.89 -3.72
N TYR A 69 -5.81 18.04 -3.58
CA TYR A 69 -5.11 17.82 -2.31
C TYR A 69 -3.62 17.56 -2.52
N ASN A 70 -2.82 17.97 -1.55
CA ASN A 70 -1.39 17.73 -1.44
C ASN A 70 -1.05 17.57 0.05
N ALA A 71 -0.76 16.35 0.46
CA ALA A 71 -0.58 15.98 1.85
C ALA A 71 0.52 14.90 1.99
N CYS A 72 0.82 14.52 3.22
CA CYS A 72 1.65 13.36 3.54
C CYS A 72 0.83 12.35 4.34
N SER A 73 1.15 11.07 4.17
CA SER A 73 0.70 10.05 5.09
C SER A 73 1.41 10.18 6.44
N GLY A 74 0.93 9.44 7.44
CA GLY A 74 1.67 9.14 8.64
C GLY A 74 2.79 8.11 8.42
N PRO A 75 3.53 7.77 9.49
CA PRO A 75 4.58 6.76 9.44
C PRO A 75 4.04 5.36 9.12
N ALA A 76 4.92 4.46 8.71
CA ALA A 76 4.57 3.08 8.40
C ALA A 76 3.96 2.35 9.61
N VAL A 77 2.83 1.69 9.37
CA VAL A 77 2.16 0.79 10.32
C VAL A 77 2.38 -0.64 9.84
N MET A 78 3.17 -1.40 10.61
CA MET A 78 3.53 -2.77 10.26
C MET A 78 2.33 -3.71 10.38
N LEU A 79 2.22 -4.61 9.40
CA LEU A 79 1.22 -5.67 9.32
C LEU A 79 1.91 -7.05 9.36
N PRO A 80 1.15 -8.14 9.61
CA PRO A 80 1.68 -9.49 9.49
C PRO A 80 2.27 -9.78 8.10
N CYS A 81 3.02 -10.87 7.98
CA CYS A 81 3.63 -11.32 6.71
C CYS A 81 4.62 -10.32 6.10
N GLY A 82 5.11 -9.37 6.88
CA GLY A 82 6.00 -8.35 6.35
C GLY A 82 5.32 -7.43 5.37
N GLN A 83 4.06 -7.08 5.62
CA GLN A 83 3.40 -5.99 4.92
C GLN A 83 3.39 -4.75 5.81
N HIS A 84 3.05 -3.61 5.24
CA HIS A 84 2.76 -2.39 5.99
C HIS A 84 1.77 -1.51 5.22
N THR A 85 1.19 -0.56 5.94
CA THR A 85 0.28 0.46 5.43
C THR A 85 0.63 1.80 6.08
N HIS A 86 -0.01 2.88 5.64
CA HIS A 86 0.06 4.20 6.25
C HIS A 86 -1.34 4.74 6.47
N PHE A 87 -1.57 5.40 7.61
CA PHE A 87 -2.78 6.19 7.81
C PHE A 87 -2.61 7.56 7.17
N ALA A 88 -3.63 8.06 6.51
CA ALA A 88 -3.68 9.41 5.97
C ALA A 88 -4.88 10.15 6.55
N SER A 89 -4.70 11.43 6.88
CA SER A 89 -5.77 12.32 7.36
C SER A 89 -5.43 13.75 6.97
N PHE A 90 -6.20 14.33 6.06
CA PHE A 90 -5.96 15.67 5.53
C PHE A 90 -7.21 16.27 4.90
N ARG A 91 -7.23 17.59 4.73
CA ARG A 91 -8.33 18.30 4.07
C ARG A 91 -8.01 18.61 2.61
N THR A 92 -9.04 18.63 1.79
CA THR A 92 -8.95 19.05 0.39
C THR A 92 -8.86 20.58 0.28
N SER A 93 -8.64 21.10 -0.93
CA SER A 93 -8.73 22.53 -1.21
C SER A 93 -10.11 23.10 -0.88
N PHE A 94 -10.18 24.40 -0.58
CA PHE A 94 -11.45 25.08 -0.33
C PHE A 94 -12.04 25.62 -1.63
N ASN A 95 -13.11 25.01 -2.11
CA ASN A 95 -13.75 25.33 -3.39
C ASN A 95 -15.24 25.57 -3.16
N LEU A 96 -15.80 26.60 -3.80
CA LEU A 96 -17.23 26.93 -3.72
C LEU A 96 -17.82 27.02 -2.29
N GLY A 97 -17.02 27.42 -1.30
CA GLY A 97 -17.51 27.65 0.06
C GLY A 97 -17.29 26.51 1.05
N HIS A 98 -16.73 25.37 0.62
CA HIS A 98 -16.39 24.28 1.53
C HIS A 98 -15.16 23.48 1.08
N ASP A 99 -14.75 22.55 1.92
CA ASP A 99 -13.73 21.54 1.71
C ASP A 99 -14.18 20.24 2.40
N HIS A 100 -13.49 19.14 2.10
CA HIS A 100 -13.79 17.84 2.70
C HIS A 100 -12.56 17.26 3.42
N MET A 101 -12.82 16.44 4.44
CA MET A 101 -11.82 15.58 5.06
C MET A 101 -11.64 14.32 4.21
N ILE A 102 -10.38 13.89 4.06
CA ILE A 102 -10.01 12.56 3.59
C ILE A 102 -9.27 11.87 4.74
N GLU A 103 -9.74 10.70 5.14
CA GLU A 103 -9.09 9.90 6.18
C GLU A 103 -9.19 8.40 5.87
N GLY A 104 -8.13 7.65 6.19
CA GLY A 104 -8.11 6.21 5.99
C GLY A 104 -6.73 5.62 5.83
N TYR A 105 -6.66 4.29 5.86
CA TYR A 105 -5.43 3.56 5.56
C TYR A 105 -5.26 3.40 4.05
N VAL A 106 -4.06 3.65 3.55
CA VAL A 106 -3.68 3.30 2.19
C VAL A 106 -3.52 1.78 2.05
N LYS A 107 -3.66 1.23 0.86
CA LYS A 107 -3.58 -0.22 0.64
C LYS A 107 -2.24 -0.77 1.10
N ALA A 108 -2.21 -1.95 1.70
CA ALA A 108 -0.97 -2.55 2.16
C ALA A 108 0.01 -2.83 1.01
N ALA A 109 1.31 -2.65 1.28
CA ALA A 109 2.40 -3.05 0.40
C ALA A 109 3.38 -3.95 1.19
N PRO A 110 4.20 -4.79 0.51
CA PRO A 110 5.31 -5.48 1.17
C PRO A 110 6.19 -4.48 1.91
N GLY A 111 6.55 -4.81 3.15
CA GLY A 111 7.48 -4.11 4.01
C GLY A 111 8.92 -4.30 3.56
N GLU A 112 9.76 -3.36 4.00
CA GLU A 112 11.19 -3.40 3.79
C GLU A 112 11.80 -4.70 4.31
N THR A 113 12.91 -5.12 3.71
CA THR A 113 13.52 -6.44 3.84
C THR A 113 13.77 -6.85 5.30
N HIS A 114 12.81 -7.55 5.90
CA HIS A 114 13.05 -8.41 7.05
C HIS A 114 12.64 -9.83 6.68
N PRO A 115 13.40 -10.86 7.06
CA PRO A 115 12.99 -12.24 6.87
C PRO A 115 11.75 -12.49 7.73
N HIS A 116 10.57 -12.35 7.13
CA HIS A 116 9.32 -12.69 7.77
C HIS A 116 9.09 -14.18 7.64
N LYS A 117 8.59 -14.80 8.72
CA LYS A 117 8.15 -16.19 8.66
C LYS A 117 7.10 -16.32 7.56
N PRO A 118 7.17 -17.34 6.69
CA PRO A 118 6.17 -17.55 5.66
C PRO A 118 4.79 -17.66 6.31
N CYS A 119 3.84 -16.88 5.81
CA CYS A 119 2.47 -17.00 6.25
C CYS A 119 1.92 -18.32 5.70
N TYR A 120 1.49 -19.20 6.59
CA TYR A 120 0.86 -20.46 6.21
C TYR A 120 -0.31 -20.17 5.27
N SER A 121 -0.23 -20.71 4.05
CA SER A 121 -1.34 -20.71 3.11
C SER A 121 -2.40 -21.68 3.61
N PRO A 122 -3.70 -21.31 3.68
CA PRO A 122 -4.76 -22.25 4.00
C PRO A 122 -4.95 -23.33 2.92
N TYR A 123 -4.23 -23.25 1.79
CA TYR A 123 -4.18 -24.27 0.74
C TYR A 123 -2.93 -25.17 0.79
N ASP A 124 -2.08 -25.02 1.82
CA ASP A 124 -0.98 -25.93 2.06
C ASP A 124 -1.51 -27.18 2.78
N THR A 125 -2.06 -28.11 2.00
CA THR A 125 -2.40 -29.45 2.51
C THR A 125 -1.09 -30.15 2.82
N GLY A 126 -0.65 -30.06 4.08
CA GLY A 126 0.64 -30.55 4.56
C GLY A 126 0.88 -32.05 4.38
N GLU A 127 1.07 -32.50 3.15
CA GLU A 127 1.67 -33.77 2.81
C GLU A 127 3.18 -33.56 2.68
N THR A 128 3.89 -33.87 3.76
CA THR A 128 5.32 -34.15 3.70
C THR A 128 5.55 -35.37 2.80
N PRO A 129 6.49 -35.35 1.84
CA PRO A 129 6.89 -36.56 1.13
C PRO A 129 7.49 -37.53 2.15
N GLY A 130 6.77 -38.62 2.41
CA GLY A 130 7.19 -39.68 3.32
C GLY A 130 8.55 -40.23 2.90
N THR A 131 9.46 -40.31 3.86
CA THR A 131 10.72 -41.06 3.71
C THR A 131 10.38 -42.55 3.61
N ALA A 132 10.40 -43.09 2.40
CA ALA A 132 10.37 -44.52 2.18
C ALA A 132 11.73 -45.12 2.61
N THR A 133 11.75 -45.76 3.78
CA THR A 133 12.81 -46.70 4.15
C THR A 133 12.69 -47.94 3.26
N GLN A 134 13.72 -48.20 2.44
CA GLN A 134 13.90 -49.52 1.82
C GLN A 134 14.71 -50.39 2.78
N SER A 135 14.08 -51.48 3.22
CA SER A 135 14.73 -52.61 3.87
C SER A 135 15.50 -53.44 2.85
N LYS A 136 16.75 -53.79 3.19
CA LYS A 136 17.39 -55.04 2.81
C LYS A 136 18.07 -55.62 4.04
#